data_AF-A0A8T6S4S3-F1
#
_entry.id   AF-A0A8T6S4S3-F1
#
_cell.length_a   1.000
_cell.length_b   1.000
_cell.length_c   1.000
_cell.angle_alpha   90.00
_cell.angle_beta   90.00
_cell.angle_gamma   90.00
#
_symmetry.space_group_name_H-M   'P 1'
#
loop_
_entity.id
_entity.type
_entity.pdbx_description
1 polymer ?
#
loop_
_entity_poly.entity_id
_entity_poly.type
_entity_poly.pdbx_seq_one_letter_code
_entity_poly.pdbx_strand_id
1 'polypeptide(L)' 'MTYCIGKCREYKAPKPARMGRYAAGQKRCNHCEVFVEYNGLCCPCCRRQLRCLPRSRKGKEKYLEQVIK' A
#
# COMPACT_ATOMS: atom_id res chain seq x y z
N MET A 1 -18.97 12.17 5.52
CA MET A 1 -18.75 10.80 6.03
C MET A 1 -18.21 9.95 4.88
N THR A 2 -16.89 9.75 4.76
CA THR A 2 -16.31 8.96 3.66
C THR A 2 -16.19 7.50 4.08
N TYR A 3 -17.17 6.70 3.69
CA TYR A 3 -17.18 5.25 3.90
C TYR A 3 -16.48 4.52 2.75
N CYS A 4 -15.99 3.31 3.01
CA CYS A 4 -15.42 2.47 1.96
C CYS A 4 -16.53 1.94 1.05
N ILE A 5 -16.56 2.38 -0.20
CA ILE A 5 -17.50 1.90 -1.24
C ILE A 5 -17.07 0.56 -1.88
N GLY A 6 -16.00 -0.09 -1.41
CA GLY A 6 -15.56 -1.39 -1.92
C GLY A 6 -14.71 -1.39 -3.20
N LYS A 7 -14.69 -0.31 -4.01
CA LYS A 7 -13.89 -0.21 -5.26
C LYS A 7 -12.39 -0.52 -5.10
N CYS A 8 -11.81 -0.34 -3.92
CA CYS A 8 -10.40 -0.68 -3.68
C CYS A 8 -10.09 -2.18 -3.78
N ARG A 9 -11.10 -3.05 -3.72
CA ARG A 9 -10.94 -4.50 -3.86
C ARG A 9 -10.58 -4.90 -5.29
N GLU A 10 -10.98 -4.11 -6.28
CA GLU A 10 -10.65 -4.33 -7.71
C GLU A 10 -9.16 -4.11 -7.98
N TYR A 11 -8.55 -3.17 -7.26
CA TYR A 11 -7.12 -2.85 -7.35
C TYR A 11 -6.27 -3.62 -6.34
N LYS A 12 -6.83 -4.65 -5.69
CA LYS A 12 -6.15 -5.37 -4.61
C LYS A 12 -4.95 -6.12 -5.17
N ALA A 13 -3.77 -5.78 -4.66
CA ALA A 13 -2.54 -6.44 -5.07
C ALA A 13 -2.35 -7.76 -4.30
N PRO A 14 -1.94 -8.85 -4.97
CA PRO A 14 -1.60 -10.11 -4.30
C PRO A 14 -0.31 -9.95 -3.47
N LYS A 15 -0.10 -10.85 -2.51
CA LYS A 15 1.12 -10.84 -1.70
C LYS A 15 2.32 -11.20 -2.62
N PRO A 16 3.34 -10.34 -2.73
CA PRO A 16 4.52 -10.65 -3.54
C PRO A 16 5.32 -11.79 -2.90
N ALA A 17 5.91 -12.65 -3.74
CA ALA A 17 6.57 -13.87 -3.29
C ALA A 17 7.99 -13.64 -2.73
N ARG A 18 8.76 -12.71 -3.32
CA ARG A 18 10.19 -12.52 -2.98
C ARG A 18 10.52 -11.18 -2.31
N MET A 19 9.66 -10.17 -2.44
CA MET A 19 9.93 -8.82 -1.93
C MET A 19 8.85 -8.35 -0.94
N GLY A 20 9.15 -7.31 -0.18
CA GLY A 20 8.18 -6.65 0.68
C GLY A 20 7.10 -5.94 -0.14
N ARG A 21 5.86 -5.87 0.38
CA ARG A 21 4.73 -5.22 -0.31
C ARG A 21 5.04 -3.78 -0.75
N TYR A 22 5.68 -3.00 0.11
CA TYR A 22 6.07 -1.63 -0.20
C TYR A 22 7.18 -1.56 -1.24
N ALA A 23 8.14 -2.48 -1.19
CA ALA A 23 9.22 -2.56 -2.19
C ALA A 23 8.67 -2.96 -3.57
N ALA A 24 7.60 -3.78 -3.62
CA ALA A 24 6.85 -4.09 -4.82
C ALA A 24 6.02 -2.91 -5.38
N GLY A 25 6.08 -1.73 -4.76
CA GLY A 25 5.26 -0.58 -5.17
C GLY A 25 3.80 -0.64 -4.71
N GLN A 26 3.42 -1.65 -3.92
CA GLN A 26 2.06 -1.77 -3.40
C GLN A 26 1.83 -0.76 -2.29
N LYS A 27 0.69 -0.08 -2.34
CA LYS A 27 0.33 0.97 -1.39
C LYS A 27 -0.79 0.49 -0.48
N ARG A 28 -0.75 0.84 0.81
CA ARG A 28 -1.79 0.44 1.79
C ARG A 28 -2.76 1.57 2.08
N CYS A 29 -4.06 1.32 1.99
CA CYS A 29 -5.06 2.23 2.54
C CYS A 29 -5.19 2.03 4.06
N ASN A 30 -5.10 3.09 4.86
CA ASN A 30 -5.22 2.97 6.33
C ASN A 30 -6.64 2.74 6.81
N HIS A 31 -7.62 3.21 6.04
CA HIS A 31 -9.03 3.11 6.40
C HIS A 31 -9.63 1.77 5.94
N CYS A 32 -9.31 1.36 4.71
CA CYS A 32 -9.83 0.12 4.14
C CYS A 32 -8.92 -1.08 4.40
N GLU A 33 -7.73 -0.84 4.95
CA GLU A 33 -6.73 -1.84 5.35
C GLU A 33 -6.19 -2.75 4.24
N VAL A 34 -6.58 -2.50 2.99
CA VAL A 34 -6.15 -3.21 1.79
C VAL A 34 -4.84 -2.69 1.23
N PHE A 35 -4.08 -3.59 0.61
CA PHE A 35 -2.96 -3.26 -0.26
C PHE A 35 -3.46 -3.19 -1.69
N VAL A 36 -3.18 -2.09 -2.36
CA VAL A 36 -3.60 -1.82 -3.73
C VAL A 36 -2.41 -1.43 -4.58
N GLU A 37 -2.43 -1.87 -5.82
CA GLU A 37 -1.56 -1.35 -6.86
C GLU A 37 -2.34 -0.27 -7.62
N TYR A 38 -2.07 0.98 -7.28
CA TYR A 38 -2.78 2.12 -7.86
C TYR A 38 -1.79 3.26 -8.09
N ASN A 39 -1.82 3.83 -9.29
CA ASN A 39 -0.91 4.92 -9.67
C ASN A 39 -1.14 6.18 -8.83
N GLY A 40 -2.38 6.44 -8.41
CA GLY A 40 -2.70 7.60 -7.57
C GLY A 40 -2.13 7.54 -6.15
N LEU A 41 -2.16 8.70 -5.49
CA LEU A 41 -1.76 8.88 -4.09
C LEU A 41 -2.90 8.62 -3.10
N CYS A 42 -4.14 8.51 -3.58
CA CYS A 42 -5.35 8.36 -2.76
C CYS A 42 -6.11 7.10 -3.12
N CYS A 43 -6.81 6.50 -2.14
CA CYS A 43 -7.66 5.34 -2.40
C CYS A 43 -8.78 5.73 -3.36
N PRO A 44 -9.04 4.95 -4.43
CA PRO A 44 -10.23 5.16 -5.28
C PRO A 44 -11.54 4.99 -4.51
N CYS A 45 -11.50 4.32 -3.35
CA CYS A 45 -12.64 3.99 -2.51
C CYS A 45 -13.07 5.12 -1.56
N CYS A 46 -12.18 5.50 -0.65
CA CYS A 46 -12.47 6.40 0.47
C CYS A 46 -11.69 7.72 0.36
N ARG A 47 -11.02 7.94 -0.79
CA ARG A 47 -10.18 9.12 -1.12
C ARG A 47 -9.08 9.45 -0.09
N ARG A 48 -8.81 8.56 0.86
CA ARG A 48 -7.74 8.74 1.86
C ARG A 48 -6.38 8.49 1.22
N GLN A 49 -5.37 9.23 1.65
CA GLN A 49 -4.01 9.05 1.18
C GLN A 49 -3.51 7.62 1.48
N LEU A 50 -2.93 7.00 0.45
CA LEU A 50 -2.35 5.67 0.53
C LEU A 50 -0.96 5.77 1.16
N ARG A 51 -0.63 4.80 2.02
CA ARG A 51 0.73 4.65 2.54
C ARG A 51 1.60 3.93 1.54
N CYS A 52 2.67 4.61 1.11
CA CYS A 52 3.74 4.02 0.30
C CYS A 52 4.92 3.51 1.13
N LEU A 53 4.99 3.87 2.42
CA LEU A 53 6.12 3.53 3.29
C LEU A 53 5.65 2.82 4.58
N PRO A 54 6.47 1.92 5.14
CA PRO A 54 6.26 1.35 6.47
C PRO A 54 6.26 2.43 7.57
N ARG A 55 5.49 2.23 8.66
CA ARG A 55 5.52 3.13 9.82
C ARG A 55 6.79 2.94 10.66
N SER A 56 7.13 1.69 10.96
CA SER A 56 8.17 1.35 11.94
C SER A 56 9.56 1.55 11.36
N ARG A 57 10.50 2.02 12.19
CA ARG A 57 11.92 2.20 11.80
C ARG A 57 12.53 0.92 11.21
N LYS A 58 12.37 -0.22 11.89
CA LYS A 58 12.80 -1.55 11.38
C LYS A 58 12.18 -1.89 10.01
N GLY A 59 10.94 -1.45 9.77
CA GLY A 59 10.27 -1.67 8.49
C GLY A 59 10.83 -0.81 7.37
N LYS A 60 11.20 0.45 7.69
CA LYS A 60 11.86 1.36 6.75
C LYS A 60 13.26 0.87 6.39
N GLU A 61 14.05 0.40 7.36
CA GLU A 61 15.37 -0.21 7.12
C GLU A 61 15.26 -1.37 6.11
N LYS A 62 14.38 -2.35 6.39
CA LYS A 62 14.14 -3.47 5.45
C LYS A 62 13.64 -3.04 4.08
N TYR A 63 12.82 -1.99 4.01
CA TYR A 63 12.36 -1.45 2.74
C TYR A 63 13.54 -0.86 1.94
N LEU A 64 14.40 -0.07 2.59
CA LEU A 64 15.58 0.52 1.97
C LEU A 64 16.56 -0.57 1.50
N GLU A 65 16.82 -1.59 2.34
CA GLU A 65 17.66 -2.74 1.98
C GLU A 65 17.15 -3.49 0.73
N GLN A 66 15.83 -3.54 0.53
CA GLN A 66 15.22 -4.22 -0.62
C GLN A 66 15.14 -3.37 -1.89
N VAL A 67 15.23 -2.05 -1.78
CA VAL A 67 15.08 -1.11 -2.91
C VAL A 67 16.42 -0.64 -3.46
N ILE A 68 17.48 -0.63 -2.62
CA ILE A 68 18.80 -0.11 -2.98
C ILE A 68 19.71 -1.19 -3.61
N LYS A 69 19.31 -2.47 -3.58
CA LYS A 69 20.09 -3.60 -4.08
C LYS A 69 19.72 -3.99 -5.50
#